data_AF-A0A0D2Q457-F1
#
_entry.id   AF-A0A0D2Q457-F1
#
_cell.length_a   1.000
_cell.length_b   1.000
_cell.length_c   1.000
_cell.angle_alpha   90.00
_cell.angle_beta   90.00
_cell.angle_gamma   90.00
#
_symmetry.space_group_name_H-M   'P 1'
#
loop_
_entity.id
_entity.type
_entity.pdbx_description
1 polymer ?
#
loop_
_entity_poly.entity_id
_entity_poly.type
_entity_poly.pdbx_seq_one_letter_code
_entity_poly.pdbx_strand_id
1 'polypeptide(L)'
;MSKTELLSQLKDLKAELALLRVAKVTDGAPNKLSKIKVVRLSIAQVLTVISQKQKSALREAYKKKKFLPLDLRPKKTRAIRRRLTKHQVHLDFVFNIMK
;
A
#
# COMPACT_ATOMS: atom_id res chain seq x y z
N MET A 1 2.06 14.56 12.01
CA MET A 1 1.17 14.09 10.93
C MET A 1 0.24 13.01 11.45
N SER A 2 -0.78 13.46 12.19
CA SER A 2 -1.90 12.63 12.59
C SER A 2 -2.71 12.19 11.35
N LYS A 3 -3.54 11.14 11.48
CA LYS A 3 -4.38 10.66 10.37
C LYS A 3 -5.35 11.74 9.91
N THR A 4 -5.85 12.56 10.84
CA THR A 4 -6.79 13.65 10.58
C THR A 4 -6.15 14.78 9.78
N GLU A 5 -4.92 15.18 10.12
CA GLU A 5 -4.14 16.17 9.35
C GLU A 5 -3.97 15.74 7.89
N LEU A 6 -3.56 14.48 7.65
CA LEU A 6 -3.38 13.97 6.29
C LEU A 6 -4.69 13.92 5.48
N LEU A 7 -5.82 13.67 6.15
CA LEU A 7 -7.13 13.69 5.50
C LEU A 7 -7.59 15.12 5.17
N SER A 8 -7.26 16.10 6.02
CA SER A 8 -7.51 17.52 5.72
C SER A 8 -6.70 17.95 4.50
N GLN A 9 -5.39 17.71 4.52
CA GLN A 9 -4.50 18.04 3.41
C GLN A 9 -4.95 17.38 2.09
N LEU A 10 -5.46 16.14 2.16
CA LEU A 10 -6.00 15.45 0.99
C LEU A 10 -7.26 16.12 0.43
N LYS A 11 -8.14 16.67 1.28
CA LYS A 11 -9.33 17.40 0.83
C LYS A 11 -8.93 18.70 0.12
N ASP A 12 -8.00 19.43 0.70
CA ASP A 12 -7.54 20.71 0.15
C ASP A 12 -6.89 20.53 -1.23
N LEU A 13 -5.99 19.54 -1.36
CA LEU A 13 -5.35 19.21 -2.64
C LEU A 13 -6.36 18.74 -3.71
N LYS A 14 -7.43 18.05 -3.32
CA LYS A 14 -8.50 17.64 -4.25
C LYS A 14 -9.33 18.82 -4.71
N ALA A 15 -9.62 19.77 -3.83
CA ALA A 15 -10.32 21.00 -4.18
C ALA A 15 -9.47 21.85 -5.16
N GLU A 16 -8.17 21.99 -4.87
CA GLU A 16 -7.23 22.67 -5.77
C GLU A 16 -7.16 21.99 -7.15
N LEU A 17 -7.07 20.66 -7.19
CA LEU A 17 -7.09 19.90 -8.45
C LEU A 17 -8.38 20.16 -9.24
N ALA A 18 -9.55 20.21 -8.59
CA ALA A 18 -10.82 20.47 -9.25
C ALA A 18 -10.83 21.86 -9.90
N LEU A 19 -10.37 22.89 -9.18
CA LEU A 19 -10.23 24.25 -9.71
C LEU A 19 -9.29 24.30 -10.91
N LEU A 20 -8.14 23.62 -10.84
CA LEU A 20 -7.18 23.57 -11.95
C LEU A 20 -7.74 22.83 -13.19
N ARG A 21 -8.65 21.86 -13.00
CA ARG A 21 -9.31 21.15 -14.12
C ARG A 21 -10.33 22.03 -14.83
N VAL A 22 -11.07 22.87 -14.09
CA VAL A 22 -11.96 23.87 -14.70
C VAL A 22 -11.15 24.90 -15.47
N ALA A 23 -10.09 25.46 -14.84
CA ALA A 23 -9.21 26.45 -15.47
C ALA A 23 -8.54 25.93 -16.76
N LYS A 24 -8.26 24.63 -16.84
CA LYS A 24 -7.75 23.99 -18.06
C LYS A 24 -8.73 24.09 -19.24
N VAL A 25 -10.03 24.06 -18.98
CA VAL A 25 -11.08 24.07 -20.01
C VAL A 25 -11.45 25.50 -20.42
N THR A 26 -11.47 26.44 -19.48
CA THR A 26 -12.00 27.80 -19.73
C THR A 26 -11.00 28.73 -20.39
N ASP A 27 -9.75 28.75 -19.91
CA ASP A 27 -8.55 29.25 -20.61
C ASP A 27 -7.37 29.16 -19.62
N GLY A 28 -6.33 28.41 -19.98
CA GLY A 28 -5.35 27.91 -19.02
C GLY A 28 -3.98 28.55 -19.18
N ALA A 29 -3.69 29.59 -18.39
CA ALA A 29 -2.32 30.10 -18.29
C ALA A 29 -1.33 28.93 -18.06
N PRO A 30 -0.19 28.87 -18.79
CA PRO A 30 0.71 27.72 -18.76
C PRO A 30 1.23 27.38 -17.35
N ASN A 31 1.35 28.39 -16.49
CA ASN A 31 1.71 28.25 -15.07
C ASN A 31 0.68 27.48 -14.25
N LYS A 32 -0.61 27.53 -14.59
CA LYS A 32 -1.67 26.76 -13.93
C LYS A 32 -1.69 25.31 -14.42
N LEU A 33 -1.39 25.09 -15.70
CA LEU A 33 -1.36 23.75 -16.30
C LEU A 33 -0.19 22.90 -15.78
N SER A 34 0.99 23.50 -15.61
CA SER A 34 2.17 22.82 -15.05
C SER A 34 1.96 22.37 -13.59
N LYS A 35 1.18 23.13 -12.80
CA LYS A 35 0.82 22.76 -11.41
C LYS A 35 -0.03 21.49 -11.31
N ILE A 36 -0.82 21.14 -12.33
CA ILE A 36 -1.69 19.95 -12.30
C ILE A 36 -0.87 18.67 -12.03
N LYS A 37 0.29 18.52 -12.68
CA LYS A 37 1.16 17.35 -12.48
C LYS A 37 1.66 17.27 -11.04
N VAL A 38 2.07 18.40 -10.48
CA VAL A 38 2.59 18.50 -9.11
C VAL A 38 1.49 18.14 -8.10
N VAL A 39 0.31 18.76 -8.21
CA VAL A 39 -0.83 18.49 -7.31
C VAL A 39 -1.25 17.02 -7.36
N ARG A 40 -1.30 16.40 -8.55
CA ARG A 40 -1.59 14.95 -8.68
C ARG A 40 -0.56 14.08 -7.97
N LEU A 41 0.73 14.42 -8.08
CA LEU A 41 1.81 13.70 -7.41
C LEU A 41 1.70 13.86 -5.88
N SER A 42 1.43 15.06 -5.39
CA SER A 42 1.22 15.32 -3.96
C SER A 42 0.04 14.53 -3.40
N ILE A 43 -1.10 14.45 -4.12
CA ILE A 43 -2.24 13.60 -3.74
C ILE A 43 -1.82 12.13 -3.62
N ALA A 44 -1.07 11.62 -4.60
CA ALA A 44 -0.60 10.24 -4.60
C ALA A 44 0.35 9.96 -3.42
N GLN A 45 1.24 10.89 -3.10
CA GLN A 45 2.15 10.81 -1.94
C GLN A 45 1.37 10.76 -0.62
N VAL A 46 0.40 11.66 -0.41
CA VAL A 46 -0.43 11.67 0.81
C VAL A 46 -1.19 10.35 0.97
N LEU A 47 -1.82 9.84 -0.09
CA LEU A 47 -2.52 8.54 -0.06
C LEU A 47 -1.57 7.36 0.23
N THR A 48 -0.34 7.43 -0.28
CA THR A 48 0.69 6.42 -0.03
C THR A 48 1.07 6.38 1.45
N VAL A 49 1.32 7.55 2.06
CA VAL A 49 1.65 7.65 3.50
C VAL A 49 0.50 7.15 4.37
N ILE A 50 -0.75 7.51 4.05
CA ILE A 50 -1.93 6.99 4.77
C ILE A 50 -1.99 5.46 4.70
N SER A 51 -1.82 4.91 3.50
CA SER A 51 -1.88 3.45 3.27
C SER A 51 -0.73 2.71 3.97
N GLN A 52 0.47 3.27 3.98
CA GLN A 52 1.63 2.72 4.68
C GLN A 52 1.37 2.65 6.19
N LYS A 53 0.94 3.76 6.81
CA LYS A 53 0.62 3.81 8.25
C LYS A 53 -0.52 2.87 8.64
N GLN A 54 -1.55 2.77 7.81
CA GLN A 54 -2.66 1.83 8.05
C GLN A 54 -2.17 0.38 8.01
N LYS A 55 -1.35 0.02 7.01
CA LYS A 55 -0.81 -1.34 6.88
C LYS A 55 0.19 -1.67 7.99
N SER A 56 1.00 -0.72 8.47
CA SER A 56 1.93 -0.97 9.59
C SER A 56 1.16 -1.27 10.88
N ALA A 57 0.16 -0.46 11.22
CA ALA A 57 -0.70 -0.68 12.39
C ALA A 57 -1.42 -2.04 12.32
N LEU A 58 -1.92 -2.43 11.15
CA LEU A 58 -2.52 -3.76 10.95
C LEU A 58 -1.50 -4.89 11.09
N ARG A 59 -0.28 -4.74 10.58
CA ARG A 59 0.77 -5.77 10.75
C ARG A 59 1.13 -5.97 12.23
N GLU A 60 1.19 -4.89 13.01
CA GLU A 60 1.43 -4.95 14.45
C GLU A 60 0.31 -5.69 15.18
N ALA A 61 -0.95 -5.33 14.90
CA ALA A 61 -2.13 -5.94 15.50
C ALA A 61 -2.28 -7.46 15.20
N TYR A 62 -1.72 -7.93 14.08
CA TYR A 62 -1.82 -9.33 13.64
C TYR A 62 -0.51 -10.13 13.74
N LYS A 63 0.59 -9.54 14.25
CA LYS A 63 1.95 -10.12 14.20
C LYS A 63 2.09 -11.55 14.76
N LYS A 64 1.33 -11.88 15.81
CA LYS A 64 1.39 -13.18 16.50
C LYS A 64 0.14 -14.05 16.32
N LYS A 65 -0.80 -13.60 15.49
CA LYS A 65 -2.04 -14.34 15.25
C LYS A 65 -1.79 -15.44 14.22
N LYS A 66 -2.28 -16.66 14.48
CA LYS A 66 -2.18 -17.80 13.56
C LYS A 66 -2.84 -17.49 12.20
N PHE A 67 -3.98 -16.80 12.23
CA PHE A 67 -4.74 -16.46 11.02
C PHE A 67 -4.52 -15.00 10.62
N LEU A 68 -3.83 -14.82 9.50
CA LEU A 68 -3.61 -13.52 8.87
C LEU A 68 -4.62 -13.28 7.73
N PRO A 69 -5.15 -12.05 7.60
CA PRO A 69 -5.85 -11.60 6.39
C PRO A 69 -5.00 -11.80 5.13
N LEU A 70 -5.63 -12.10 3.99
CA LEU A 70 -4.93 -12.40 2.74
C LEU A 70 -3.98 -11.29 2.29
N ASP A 71 -4.35 -10.03 2.51
CA ASP A 71 -3.56 -8.85 2.11
C ASP A 71 -2.24 -8.69 2.88
N LEU A 72 -2.18 -9.22 4.12
CA LEU A 72 -0.99 -9.15 4.97
C LEU A 72 -0.08 -10.36 4.78
N ARG A 73 -0.55 -11.41 4.08
CA ARG A 73 0.26 -12.61 3.83
C ARG A 73 1.42 -12.28 2.89
N PRO A 74 2.57 -12.94 3.04
CA PRO A 74 3.69 -12.77 2.12
C PRO A 74 3.25 -13.21 0.70
N LYS A 75 3.48 -12.34 -0.28
CA LYS A 75 3.19 -12.64 -1.69
C LYS A 75 4.24 -13.61 -2.22
N LYS A 76 3.85 -14.87 -2.40
CA LYS A 76 4.66 -15.93 -3.00
C LYS A 76 3.88 -16.59 -4.13
N THR A 77 4.57 -17.25 -5.06
CA THR A 77 3.91 -18.03 -6.12
C THR A 77 3.10 -19.19 -5.51
N ARG A 78 2.12 -19.70 -6.25
CA ARG A 78 1.25 -20.80 -5.80
C ARG A 78 2.05 -22.06 -5.46
N ALA A 79 3.03 -22.42 -6.31
CA ALA A 79 3.91 -23.57 -6.08
C ALA A 79 4.67 -23.46 -4.75
N ILE A 80 5.28 -22.30 -4.48
CA ILE A 80 6.01 -22.06 -3.22
C ILE A 80 5.09 -22.08 -1.99
N ARG A 81 3.82 -21.69 -2.13
CA ARG A 81 2.84 -21.77 -1.02
C ARG A 81 2.38 -23.19 -0.71
N ARG A 82 2.41 -24.10 -1.70
CA ARG A 82 1.92 -25.48 -1.56
C ARG A 82 3.00 -26.47 -1.15
N ARG A 83 4.29 -26.14 -1.32
CA ARG A 83 5.41 -27.01 -0.91
C ARG A 83 5.41 -27.25 0.61
N LEU A 84 5.99 -28.37 1.02
CA LEU A 84 6.22 -28.71 2.43
C LEU A 84 7.09 -27.66 3.13
N THR A 85 6.89 -27.52 4.44
CA THR A 85 7.75 -26.67 5.27
C THR A 85 9.15 -27.27 5.36
N LYS A 86 10.18 -26.44 5.60
CA LYS A 86 11.57 -26.93 5.70
C LYS A 86 11.73 -28.03 6.76
N HIS A 87 11.00 -27.92 7.86
CA HIS A 87 11.00 -28.91 8.93
C HIS A 87 10.41 -30.25 8.46
N GLN A 88 9.27 -30.22 7.75
CA GLN A 88 8.66 -31.43 7.17
C GLN A 88 9.58 -32.12 6.17
N VAL A 89 10.24 -31.37 5.28
CA VAL A 89 11.19 -31.94 4.31
C VAL A 89 12.36 -32.62 5.02
N HIS A 90 12.87 -32.03 6.10
CA HIS A 90 13.94 -32.62 6.88
C HIS A 90 13.48 -33.90 7.61
N LEU A 91 12.28 -33.91 8.17
CA LEU A 91 11.71 -35.10 8.81
C LEU A 91 11.50 -36.24 7.81
N ASP A 92 10.95 -35.95 6.63
CA ASP A 92 10.80 -36.95 5.56
C ASP A 92 12.16 -37.51 5.13
N PHE A 93 13.18 -36.64 5.04
CA PHE A 93 14.54 -37.06 4.71
C PHE A 93 15.14 -38.00 5.77
N VAL A 94 15.03 -37.65 7.05
CA VAL A 94 15.53 -38.49 8.16
C VAL A 94 14.78 -39.84 8.20
N PHE A 95 13.46 -39.82 8.02
CA PHE A 95 12.65 -41.03 7.99
C PHE A 95 13.02 -41.96 6.84
N ASN A 96 13.46 -41.41 5.71
CA ASN A 96 13.91 -42.19 4.56
C ASN A 96 15.33 -42.76 4.74
N ILE A 97 16.18 -42.13 5.58
CA ILE A 97 17.50 -42.67 5.96
C ILE A 97 17.37 -43.79 7.01
N MET A 98 16.40 -43.69 7.91
CA MET A 98 16.18 -44.67 8.97
C MET A 98 15.40 -45.92 8.51
N LYS A 99 15.02 -45.97 7.23
CA LYS A 99 14.38 -47.11 6.58
C LYS A 99 15.44 -47.97 5.88
#